data_AF-A0A946R4G8-F1
#
_entry.id   AF-A0A946R4G8-F1
#
_cell.length_a   1.000
_cell.length_b   1.000
_cell.length_c   1.000
_cell.angle_alpha   90.00
_cell.angle_beta   90.00
_cell.angle_gamma   90.00
#
_symmetry.space_group_name_H-M   'P 1'
#
loop_
_entity.id
_entity.type
_entity.pdbx_description
1 polymer ?
#
loop_
_entity_poly.entity_id
_entity_poly.type
_entity_poly.pdbx_seq_one_letter_code
_entity_poly.pdbx_strand_id
1 'polypeptide(L)'
;MMLLVVGLVISIYTSVVGAQMVRPPAFMGGVPGLAQMRAVQMQRHQLRTLLYREALDELRQNPRAADLPVCDVGKNLYRVSSGDAVCLYPLDVDVEETAEVEDREAPRKLALLIGNSLYPRPIPELDTPVADIEAIGNILRNRFGFKVTMVKDGTKRKIIDSFNKMAREVRAQDSIVLLYAGHGYLLDKTGQGYWIPVDASVTSAEGWISNSDISHLLSAIRSRQLLLVSDSCFSGTLAEKYQMHRVSGLTADEIMKKKRSVMVLASGGDEPVSDQGREGHSIFAWHLIQSLKMMDGITSGSDVWRTIYQQVRKEYPQEPQYGAVLSAGHSRGGEYFFTAQ
;
A
#
# COMPACT_ATOMS: atom_id res chain seq x y z
N MET A 1 -48.11 -58.14 -23.46
CA MET A 1 -46.97 -58.74 -22.74
C MET A 1 -45.70 -58.24 -23.42
N MET A 2 -44.91 -57.41 -22.71
CA MET A 2 -43.52 -56.96 -23.02
C MET A 2 -43.30 -56.12 -24.29
N LEU A 3 -42.51 -55.05 -24.33
CA LEU A 3 -41.91 -54.16 -23.32
C LEU A 3 -41.42 -52.92 -24.13
N LEU A 4 -41.79 -51.71 -23.73
CA LEU A 4 -41.31 -50.45 -24.32
C LEU A 4 -39.87 -50.18 -23.83
N VAL A 5 -38.91 -50.06 -24.74
CA VAL A 5 -37.55 -49.59 -24.43
C VAL A 5 -37.50 -48.09 -24.69
N VAL A 6 -37.57 -47.30 -23.62
CA VAL A 6 -37.31 -45.85 -23.65
C VAL A 6 -35.81 -45.64 -23.49
N GLY A 7 -35.16 -45.17 -24.56
CA GLY A 7 -33.76 -44.76 -24.53
C GLY A 7 -33.59 -43.46 -23.75
N LEU A 8 -32.90 -43.53 -22.62
CA LEU A 8 -32.54 -42.38 -21.78
C LEU A 8 -31.32 -41.67 -22.40
N VAL A 9 -31.55 -40.56 -23.10
CA VAL A 9 -30.46 -39.67 -23.54
C VAL A 9 -30.06 -38.81 -22.34
N ILE A 10 -28.95 -39.17 -21.69
CA ILE A 10 -28.36 -38.38 -20.60
C ILE A 10 -27.64 -37.19 -21.24
N SER A 11 -28.31 -36.04 -21.25
CA SER A 11 -27.72 -34.75 -21.60
C SER A 11 -26.82 -34.31 -20.44
N ILE A 12 -25.50 -34.42 -20.61
CA ILE A 12 -24.51 -33.94 -19.65
C ILE A 12 -24.50 -32.40 -19.74
N TYR A 13 -25.31 -31.76 -18.91
CA TYR A 13 -25.18 -30.33 -18.64
C TYR A 13 -23.91 -30.12 -17.80
N THR A 14 -22.87 -29.56 -18.41
CA THR A 14 -21.75 -28.97 -17.69
C THR A 14 -22.23 -27.70 -16.98
N SER A 15 -22.69 -27.85 -15.74
CA SER A 15 -22.92 -26.71 -14.86
C SER A 15 -21.57 -26.22 -14.34
N VAL A 16 -21.10 -25.09 -14.89
CA VAL A 16 -20.06 -24.28 -14.28
C VAL A 16 -20.61 -23.80 -12.94
N VAL A 17 -20.14 -24.41 -11.85
CA VAL A 17 -20.43 -23.97 -10.50
C VAL A 17 -19.76 -22.62 -10.33
N GLY A 18 -20.53 -21.54 -10.49
CA GLY A 18 -20.10 -20.21 -10.05
C GLY A 18 -19.85 -20.30 -8.55
N ALA A 19 -18.60 -20.14 -8.15
CA ALA A 19 -18.22 -19.98 -6.75
C ALA A 19 -18.86 -18.67 -6.24
N GLN A 20 -20.09 -18.74 -5.75
CA GLN A 20 -20.61 -17.71 -4.86
C GLN A 20 -19.73 -17.75 -3.61
N MET A 21 -18.86 -16.73 -3.48
CA MET A 21 -18.11 -16.51 -2.25
C MET A 21 -19.12 -16.32 -1.12
N VAL A 22 -19.26 -17.38 -0.31
CA VAL A 22 -20.04 -17.37 0.91
C VAL A 22 -19.39 -16.36 1.86
N ARG A 23 -20.07 -15.23 2.09
CA ARG A 23 -19.73 -14.36 3.23
C ARG A 23 -19.77 -15.23 4.49
N PRO A 24 -18.67 -15.37 5.26
CA PRO A 24 -18.70 -16.16 6.48
C PRO A 24 -19.78 -15.58 7.41
N PRO A 25 -20.55 -16.42 8.11
CA PRO A 25 -21.60 -15.95 9.00
C PRO A 25 -21.02 -15.07 10.09
N ALA A 26 -21.76 -14.03 10.48
CA ALA A 26 -21.46 -13.29 11.71
C ALA A 26 -21.45 -14.29 12.88
N PHE A 27 -20.35 -14.33 13.65
CA PHE A 27 -20.19 -15.27 14.75
C PHE A 27 -21.31 -15.12 15.77
N MET A 28 -22.17 -16.14 15.87
CA MET A 28 -23.31 -16.19 16.80
C MET A 28 -22.86 -16.55 18.24
N GLY A 29 -21.77 -15.96 18.73
CA GLY A 29 -21.12 -16.38 19.99
C GLY A 29 -20.22 -15.37 20.71
N GLY A 30 -20.25 -14.09 20.34
CA GLY A 30 -19.38 -13.05 20.93
C GLY A 30 -18.06 -12.86 20.16
N VAL A 31 -17.17 -11.99 20.69
CA VAL A 31 -15.89 -11.64 20.04
C VAL A 31 -15.01 -12.90 19.94
N PRO A 32 -14.55 -13.30 18.73
CA PRO A 32 -13.74 -14.49 18.56
C PRO A 32 -12.44 -14.41 19.39
N GLY A 33 -12.01 -15.53 19.97
CA GLY A 33 -10.69 -15.60 20.62
C GLY A 33 -9.54 -15.48 19.60
N LEU A 34 -8.33 -15.13 20.07
CA LEU A 34 -7.13 -14.98 19.22
C LEU A 34 -6.87 -16.18 18.30
N ALA A 35 -7.09 -17.41 18.79
CA ALA A 35 -6.92 -18.62 17.99
C ALA A 35 -7.93 -18.73 16.84
N GLN A 36 -9.18 -18.34 17.08
CA GLN A 36 -10.23 -18.33 16.05
C GLN A 36 -9.94 -17.25 15.00
N MET A 37 -9.53 -16.05 15.43
CA MET A 37 -9.16 -14.97 14.51
C MET A 37 -8.00 -15.38 13.59
N ARG A 38 -6.97 -16.04 14.13
CA ARG A 38 -5.86 -16.58 13.32
C ARG A 38 -6.31 -17.66 12.33
N ALA A 39 -7.21 -18.55 12.74
CA ALA A 39 -7.75 -19.58 11.84
C ALA A 39 -8.52 -18.94 10.67
N VAL A 40 -9.31 -17.90 10.93
CA VAL A 40 -10.02 -17.13 9.89
C VAL A 40 -9.03 -16.47 8.92
N GLN A 41 -7.97 -15.83 9.44
CA GLN A 41 -6.93 -15.23 8.59
C GLN A 41 -6.26 -16.28 7.68
N MET A 42 -5.92 -17.46 8.23
CA MET A 42 -5.34 -18.54 7.44
C MET A 42 -6.29 -19.03 6.33
N GLN A 43 -7.58 -19.19 6.64
CA GLN A 43 -8.56 -19.62 5.65
C GLN A 43 -8.73 -18.58 4.54
N ARG A 44 -8.78 -17.29 4.88
CA ARG A 44 -8.88 -16.21 3.89
C ARG A 44 -7.63 -16.15 3.01
N HIS A 45 -6.44 -16.27 3.60
CA HIS A 45 -5.19 -16.38 2.84
C HIS A 45 -5.25 -17.55 1.84
N GLN A 46 -5.69 -18.74 2.27
CA GLN A 46 -5.84 -19.90 1.37
C GLN A 46 -6.82 -19.65 0.22
N LEU A 47 -7.99 -19.05 0.49
CA LEU A 47 -8.97 -18.71 -0.54
C LEU A 47 -8.41 -17.70 -1.55
N ARG A 48 -7.64 -16.70 -1.07
CA ARG A 48 -6.97 -15.73 -1.92
C ARG A 48 -5.91 -16.39 -2.81
N THR A 49 -5.12 -17.31 -2.26
CA THR A 49 -4.14 -18.10 -3.02
C THR A 49 -4.80 -18.94 -4.12
N LEU A 50 -6.01 -19.45 -3.86
CA LEU A 50 -6.80 -20.16 -4.86
C LEU A 50 -7.37 -19.21 -5.91
N LEU A 51 -7.86 -18.04 -5.50
CA LEU A 51 -8.40 -17.00 -6.38
C LEU A 51 -7.35 -16.56 -7.41
N TYR A 52 -6.11 -16.30 -6.95
CA TYR A 52 -5.02 -15.81 -7.79
C TYR A 52 -4.16 -16.91 -8.41
N ARG A 53 -4.57 -18.18 -8.36
CA ARG A 53 -3.70 -19.32 -8.72
C ARG A 53 -2.98 -19.14 -10.06
N GLU A 54 -3.71 -18.76 -11.10
CA GLU A 54 -3.18 -18.59 -12.45
C GLU A 54 -2.17 -17.42 -12.53
N ALA A 55 -2.50 -16.25 -11.97
CA ALA A 55 -1.55 -15.14 -11.89
C ALA A 55 -0.29 -15.50 -11.08
N LEU A 56 -0.44 -16.31 -10.03
CA LEU A 56 0.70 -16.81 -9.25
C LEU A 56 1.53 -17.84 -10.01
N ASP A 57 0.92 -18.65 -10.86
CA ASP A 57 1.63 -19.58 -11.76
C ASP A 57 2.41 -18.81 -12.84
N GLU A 58 1.85 -17.72 -13.38
CA GLU A 58 2.56 -16.80 -14.25
C GLU A 58 3.79 -16.22 -13.54
N LEU A 59 3.64 -15.68 -12.33
CA LEU A 59 4.77 -15.13 -11.56
C LEU A 59 5.84 -16.17 -11.21
N ARG A 60 5.48 -17.45 -11.08
CA ARG A 60 6.47 -18.54 -10.89
C ARG A 60 7.30 -18.78 -12.14
N GLN A 61 6.71 -18.62 -13.32
CA GLN A 61 7.38 -18.83 -14.60
C GLN A 61 8.15 -17.57 -15.04
N ASN A 62 7.56 -16.40 -14.82
CA ASN A 62 8.12 -15.09 -15.09
C ASN A 62 7.96 -14.18 -13.86
N PRO A 63 8.95 -14.15 -12.95
CA PRO A 63 8.90 -13.31 -11.75
C PRO A 63 8.76 -11.80 -12.04
N ARG A 64 9.03 -11.37 -13.27
CA ARG A 64 8.92 -9.97 -13.71
C ARG A 64 7.61 -9.66 -14.44
N ALA A 65 6.64 -10.58 -14.46
CA ALA A 65 5.39 -10.37 -15.20
C ALA A 65 4.60 -9.13 -14.75
N ALA A 66 4.75 -8.72 -13.49
CA ALA A 66 4.11 -7.51 -12.95
C ALA A 66 4.96 -6.23 -13.11
N ASP A 67 6.26 -6.37 -13.39
CA ASP A 67 7.22 -5.26 -13.35
C ASP A 67 6.96 -4.26 -14.47
N LEU A 68 7.02 -2.98 -14.13
CA LEU A 68 6.83 -1.90 -15.07
C LEU A 68 8.12 -1.59 -15.84
N PRO A 69 8.04 -1.28 -17.15
CA PRO A 69 9.17 -0.74 -17.87
C PRO A 69 9.50 0.67 -17.36
N VAL A 70 10.75 1.12 -17.57
CA VAL A 70 11.12 2.53 -17.35
C VAL A 70 10.65 3.37 -18.53
N CYS A 71 10.14 4.57 -18.26
CA CYS A 71 9.66 5.48 -19.30
C CYS A 71 10.80 5.93 -20.22
N ASP A 72 10.56 5.93 -21.53
CA ASP A 72 11.40 6.67 -22.48
C ASP A 72 11.03 8.16 -22.41
N VAL A 73 11.92 8.95 -21.84
CA VAL A 73 11.75 10.41 -21.65
C VAL A 73 12.34 11.23 -22.80
N GLY A 74 12.95 10.61 -23.81
CA GLY A 74 13.61 11.34 -24.90
C GLY A 74 14.61 12.42 -24.43
N LYS A 75 15.03 13.31 -25.33
CA LYS A 75 15.90 14.46 -24.98
C LYS A 75 15.16 15.62 -24.30
N ASN A 76 13.83 15.51 -24.14
CA ASN A 76 12.98 16.56 -23.60
C ASN A 76 12.30 16.01 -22.34
N LEU A 77 12.95 16.20 -21.19
CA LEU A 77 12.68 15.58 -19.88
C LEU A 77 11.23 15.75 -19.36
N TYR A 78 10.42 16.59 -20.01
CA TYR A 78 9.03 16.89 -19.67
C TYR A 78 7.99 16.18 -20.54
N ARG A 79 8.41 15.48 -21.61
CA ARG A 79 7.52 14.69 -22.47
C ARG A 79 7.86 13.21 -22.35
N VAL A 80 7.17 12.53 -21.43
CA VAL A 80 7.05 11.07 -21.47
C VAL A 80 6.15 10.74 -22.66
N SER A 81 6.72 10.18 -23.73
CA SER A 81 5.90 9.55 -24.78
C SER A 81 5.74 8.07 -24.46
N SER A 82 5.13 7.77 -23.32
CA SER A 82 4.50 6.47 -23.22
C SER A 82 3.25 6.55 -24.10
N GLY A 83 3.06 5.63 -25.04
CA GLY A 83 1.73 5.42 -25.61
C GLY A 83 0.75 4.97 -24.51
N ASP A 84 -0.13 4.03 -24.82
CA ASP A 84 -1.03 3.43 -23.83
C ASP A 84 -0.31 2.58 -22.76
N ALA A 85 1.02 2.49 -22.73
CA ALA A 85 1.78 1.72 -21.75
C ALA A 85 2.08 2.53 -20.46
N VAL A 86 1.91 1.92 -19.30
CA VAL A 86 2.30 2.50 -18.00
C VAL A 86 3.79 2.24 -17.76
N CYS A 87 4.53 3.20 -17.21
CA CYS A 87 5.97 3.08 -16.99
C CYS A 87 6.45 3.83 -15.73
N LEU A 88 7.62 3.43 -15.23
CA LEU A 88 8.30 4.06 -14.10
C LEU A 88 9.07 5.29 -14.55
N TYR A 89 8.92 6.40 -13.85
CA TYR A 89 9.74 7.59 -14.09
C TYR A 89 11.23 7.27 -13.84
N PRO A 90 12.17 7.69 -14.71
CA PRO A 90 13.58 7.35 -14.55
C PRO A 90 14.22 8.09 -13.37
N LEU A 91 15.15 7.44 -12.68
CA LEU A 91 15.83 7.98 -11.49
C LEU A 91 16.93 8.99 -11.86
N ASP A 92 17.59 8.78 -13.00
CA ASP A 92 18.76 9.55 -13.45
C ASP A 92 18.40 10.76 -14.33
N VAL A 93 17.12 11.14 -14.35
CA VAL A 93 16.75 12.42 -14.93
C VAL A 93 17.22 13.49 -13.96
N ASP A 94 18.43 13.97 -14.21
CA ASP A 94 18.86 15.29 -13.83
C ASP A 94 17.85 16.26 -14.45
N VAL A 95 16.73 16.49 -13.75
CA VAL A 95 16.11 17.81 -13.77
C VAL A 95 17.27 18.67 -13.33
N GLU A 96 17.89 19.36 -14.30
CA GLU A 96 19.05 20.22 -14.09
C GLU A 96 18.94 20.73 -12.67
N GLU A 97 19.93 20.40 -11.85
CA GLU A 97 20.12 21.07 -10.60
C GLU A 97 20.17 22.54 -11.01
N THR A 98 19.01 23.21 -10.97
CA THR A 98 18.91 24.65 -11.06
C THR A 98 19.56 25.06 -9.77
N ALA A 99 20.89 25.09 -9.84
CA ALA A 99 21.78 25.49 -8.81
C ALA A 99 21.17 26.77 -8.24
N GLU A 100 20.83 26.70 -6.95
CA GLU A 100 20.56 27.88 -6.14
C GLU A 100 19.31 28.70 -6.49
N VAL A 101 18.41 28.22 -7.36
CA VAL A 101 17.12 28.90 -7.60
C VAL A 101 16.05 28.32 -6.67
N GLU A 102 15.93 29.00 -5.52
CA GLU A 102 14.84 28.97 -4.54
C GLU A 102 14.90 27.97 -3.37
N ASP A 103 15.90 28.16 -2.50
CA ASP A 103 15.79 27.98 -1.04
C ASP A 103 14.95 29.10 -0.37
N ARG A 104 14.04 29.74 -1.12
CA ARG A 104 13.22 30.89 -0.68
C ARG A 104 11.77 30.55 -0.39
N GLU A 105 11.24 29.47 -0.97
CA GLU A 105 9.89 29.02 -0.67
C GLU A 105 9.88 28.04 0.50
N ALA A 106 8.89 28.22 1.39
CA ALA A 106 8.71 27.34 2.54
C ALA A 106 8.56 25.86 2.13
N PRO A 107 9.14 24.91 2.88
CA PRO A 107 8.92 23.48 2.70
C PRO A 107 7.43 23.13 2.63
N ARG A 108 7.02 22.42 1.57
CA ARG A 108 5.62 22.02 1.40
C ARG A 108 5.41 20.65 2.05
N LYS A 109 4.17 20.38 2.44
CA LYS A 109 3.72 19.05 2.88
C LYS A 109 2.74 18.51 1.86
N LEU A 110 3.06 17.40 1.20
CA LEU A 110 2.24 16.81 0.14
C LEU A 110 1.83 15.40 0.53
N ALA A 111 0.57 15.04 0.26
CA ALA A 111 0.10 13.69 0.48
C ALA A 111 -0.57 13.11 -0.75
N LEU A 112 -0.30 11.83 -1.04
CA LEU A 112 -1.02 11.03 -2.03
C LEU A 112 -1.62 9.83 -1.31
N LEU A 113 -2.95 9.78 -1.25
CA LEU A 113 -3.69 8.76 -0.52
C LEU A 113 -4.50 7.94 -1.52
N ILE A 114 -4.25 6.64 -1.56
CA ILE A 114 -4.85 5.68 -2.47
C ILE A 114 -5.69 4.71 -1.65
N GLY A 115 -6.98 4.61 -1.96
CA GLY A 115 -7.93 3.74 -1.27
C GLY A 115 -8.73 2.96 -2.30
N ASN A 116 -8.54 1.65 -2.35
CA ASN A 116 -9.21 0.76 -3.29
C ASN A 116 -10.20 -0.14 -2.55
N SER A 117 -11.48 0.10 -2.78
CA SER A 117 -12.61 -0.57 -2.16
C SER A 117 -13.42 -1.38 -3.17
N LEU A 118 -13.70 -0.80 -4.34
CA LEU A 118 -14.63 -1.35 -5.34
C LEU A 118 -13.86 -2.17 -6.38
N TYR A 119 -13.69 -3.46 -6.11
CA TYR A 119 -13.06 -4.40 -7.03
C TYR A 119 -14.12 -5.11 -7.88
N PRO A 120 -13.95 -5.17 -9.21
CA PRO A 120 -14.74 -6.04 -10.05
C PRO A 120 -14.59 -7.51 -9.62
N ARG A 121 -15.69 -8.26 -9.74
CA ARG A 121 -15.65 -9.72 -9.53
C ARG A 121 -14.62 -10.36 -10.46
N PRO A 122 -13.89 -11.38 -9.98
CA PRO A 122 -14.12 -12.15 -8.76
C PRO A 122 -13.32 -11.67 -7.53
N ILE A 123 -12.64 -10.53 -7.57
CA ILE A 123 -11.93 -10.00 -6.41
C ILE A 123 -12.96 -9.43 -5.40
N PRO A 124 -12.89 -9.78 -4.10
CA PRO A 124 -13.80 -9.23 -3.10
C PRO A 124 -13.63 -7.71 -2.92
N GLU A 125 -14.75 -7.00 -2.73
CA GLU A 125 -14.72 -5.59 -2.32
C GLU A 125 -14.24 -5.41 -0.87
N LEU A 126 -13.80 -4.20 -0.53
CA LEU A 126 -13.36 -3.81 0.82
C LEU A 126 -14.14 -2.58 1.30
N ASP A 127 -14.67 -2.63 2.51
CA ASP A 127 -15.58 -1.58 3.01
C ASP A 127 -14.87 -0.29 3.47
N THR A 128 -13.63 -0.37 3.98
CA THR A 128 -12.97 0.74 4.70
C THR A 128 -11.98 1.60 3.91
N PRO A 129 -11.25 1.13 2.87
CA PRO A 129 -10.13 1.88 2.29
C PRO A 129 -10.42 3.32 1.87
N VAL A 130 -11.57 3.58 1.24
CA VAL A 130 -11.96 4.95 0.84
C VAL A 130 -12.25 5.82 2.07
N ALA A 131 -12.96 5.30 3.08
CA ALA A 131 -13.22 6.02 4.32
C ALA A 131 -11.93 6.31 5.10
N ASP A 132 -10.99 5.37 5.10
CA ASP A 132 -9.68 5.49 5.75
C ASP A 132 -8.88 6.66 5.17
N ILE A 133 -8.74 6.74 3.84
CA ILE A 133 -8.01 7.84 3.20
C ILE A 133 -8.70 9.19 3.38
N GLU A 134 -10.03 9.24 3.43
CA GLU A 134 -10.78 10.48 3.64
C GLU A 134 -10.54 11.03 5.05
N ALA A 135 -10.69 10.19 6.08
CA ALA A 135 -10.49 10.59 7.47
C ALA A 135 -9.04 11.02 7.72
N ILE A 136 -8.06 10.23 7.26
CA ILE A 136 -6.64 10.54 7.41
C ILE A 136 -6.30 11.81 6.62
N GLY A 137 -6.77 11.93 5.38
CA GLY A 137 -6.52 13.11 4.55
C GLY A 137 -7.09 14.39 5.15
N ASN A 138 -8.25 14.33 5.78
CA ASN A 138 -8.82 15.48 6.49
C ASN A 138 -7.95 15.92 7.67
N ILE A 139 -7.41 14.97 8.44
CA ILE A 139 -6.50 15.29 9.55
C ILE A 139 -5.18 15.86 9.04
N LEU A 140 -4.57 15.23 8.03
CA LEU A 140 -3.33 15.70 7.41
C LEU A 140 -3.48 17.13 6.86
N ARG A 141 -4.62 17.45 6.25
CA ARG A 141 -4.92 18.79 5.77
C ARG A 141 -5.07 19.79 6.93
N ASN A 142 -5.93 19.48 7.89
CA ASN A 142 -6.38 20.46 8.87
C ASN A 142 -5.42 20.66 10.06
N ARG A 143 -4.70 19.61 10.47
CA ARG A 143 -3.78 19.66 11.62
C ARG A 143 -2.31 19.75 11.22
N PHE A 144 -1.95 19.29 10.02
CA PHE A 144 -0.56 19.20 9.60
C PHE A 144 -0.23 20.09 8.40
N GLY A 145 -1.23 20.62 7.69
CA GLY A 145 -1.03 21.50 6.54
C GLY A 145 -0.66 20.80 5.24
N PHE A 146 -0.98 19.50 5.11
CA PHE A 146 -0.71 18.77 3.88
C PHE A 146 -1.65 19.20 2.75
N LYS A 147 -1.09 19.40 1.56
CA LYS A 147 -1.85 19.38 0.32
C LYS A 147 -2.12 17.93 -0.06
N VAL A 148 -3.36 17.49 0.11
CA VAL A 148 -3.78 16.09 -0.08
C VAL A 148 -4.35 15.86 -1.47
N THR A 149 -3.82 14.87 -2.17
CA THR A 149 -4.37 14.28 -3.39
C THR A 149 -4.91 12.89 -3.06
N MET A 150 -6.13 12.58 -3.48
CA MET A 150 -6.74 11.26 -3.25
C MET A 150 -6.98 10.53 -4.57
N VAL A 151 -6.74 9.22 -4.57
CA VAL A 151 -7.09 8.29 -5.64
C VAL A 151 -8.00 7.24 -5.00
N LYS A 152 -9.29 7.31 -5.34
CA LYS A 152 -10.28 6.32 -4.92
C LYS A 152 -10.45 5.31 -6.04
N ASP A 153 -10.42 4.02 -5.70
CA ASP A 153 -10.60 2.91 -6.65
C ASP A 153 -9.68 3.07 -7.87
N GLY A 154 -8.39 3.24 -7.58
CA GLY A 154 -7.35 3.53 -8.55
C GLY A 154 -6.96 2.31 -9.37
N THR A 155 -6.99 2.48 -10.69
CA THR A 155 -6.36 1.55 -11.63
C THR A 155 -4.84 1.58 -11.52
N LYS A 156 -4.14 0.54 -12.01
CA LYS A 156 -2.67 0.52 -12.04
C LYS A 156 -2.11 1.80 -12.65
N ARG A 157 -2.63 2.19 -13.82
CA ARG A 157 -2.28 3.43 -14.51
C ARG A 157 -2.45 4.67 -13.64
N LYS A 158 -3.62 4.83 -13.01
CA LYS A 158 -3.93 6.02 -12.21
C LYS A 158 -3.00 6.14 -11.00
N ILE A 159 -2.68 5.01 -10.37
CA ILE A 159 -1.74 4.95 -9.25
C ILE A 159 -0.35 5.40 -9.74
N ILE A 160 0.20 4.75 -10.76
CA ILE A 160 1.54 5.05 -11.28
C ILE A 160 1.66 6.50 -11.79
N ASP A 161 0.66 7.00 -12.52
CA ASP A 161 0.64 8.39 -12.98
C ASP A 161 0.65 9.38 -11.83
N SER A 162 -0.02 9.06 -10.71
CA SER A 162 -0.06 9.91 -9.52
C SER A 162 1.29 9.95 -8.81
N PHE A 163 1.99 8.80 -8.72
CA PHE A 163 3.37 8.74 -8.24
C PHE A 163 4.33 9.51 -9.16
N ASN A 164 4.26 9.27 -10.48
CA ASN A 164 5.11 9.96 -11.46
C ASN A 164 4.87 11.47 -11.45
N LYS A 165 3.62 11.92 -11.30
CA LYS A 165 3.29 13.33 -11.11
C LYS A 165 3.94 13.89 -9.83
N MET A 166 3.82 13.18 -8.72
CA MET A 166 4.44 13.61 -7.47
C MET A 166 5.96 13.69 -7.58
N ALA A 167 6.61 12.69 -8.19
CA ALA A 167 8.05 12.65 -8.40
C ALA A 167 8.56 13.87 -9.19
N ARG A 168 7.80 14.33 -10.20
CA ARG A 168 8.13 15.54 -10.97
C ARG A 168 7.94 16.85 -10.20
N GLU A 169 6.97 16.91 -9.28
CA GLU A 169 6.61 18.14 -8.58
C GLU A 169 7.39 18.33 -7.27
N VAL A 170 7.90 17.26 -6.67
CA VAL A 170 8.55 17.26 -5.36
C VAL A 170 9.94 17.90 -5.37
N ARG A 171 10.23 18.66 -4.32
CA ARG A 171 11.56 19.19 -4.01
C ARG A 171 12.15 18.47 -2.80
N ALA A 172 13.48 18.56 -2.66
CA ALA A 172 14.21 17.87 -1.60
C ALA A 172 13.77 18.28 -0.17
N GLN A 173 13.31 19.53 0.03
CA GLN A 173 12.84 20.03 1.32
C GLN A 173 11.37 19.72 1.65
N ASP A 174 10.57 19.27 0.68
CA ASP A 174 9.17 18.94 0.94
C ASP A 174 9.05 17.69 1.84
N SER A 175 7.92 17.54 2.54
CA SER A 175 7.59 16.36 3.35
C SER A 175 6.40 15.62 2.77
N ILE A 176 6.53 14.31 2.62
CA ILE A 176 5.65 13.46 1.82
C ILE A 176 5.05 12.36 2.67
N VAL A 177 3.71 12.25 2.64
CA VAL A 177 2.97 11.09 3.12
C VAL A 177 2.29 10.41 1.95
N LEU A 178 2.64 9.16 1.73
CA LEU A 178 1.93 8.27 0.83
C LEU A 178 1.08 7.34 1.65
N LEU A 179 -0.15 7.06 1.22
CA LEU A 179 -0.98 6.03 1.83
C LEU A 179 -1.54 5.12 0.76
N TYR A 180 -1.46 3.81 0.97
CA TYR A 180 -2.19 2.82 0.21
C TYR A 180 -3.03 1.96 1.16
N ALA A 181 -4.34 1.90 0.92
CA ALA A 181 -5.26 0.99 1.58
C ALA A 181 -5.98 0.17 0.51
N GLY A 182 -5.95 -1.16 0.64
CA GLY A 182 -6.54 -2.04 -0.37
C GLY A 182 -5.99 -3.47 -0.31
N HIS A 183 -6.33 -4.26 -1.33
CA HIS A 183 -5.81 -5.62 -1.46
C HIS A 183 -4.30 -5.61 -1.71
N GLY A 184 -3.65 -6.61 -1.14
CA GLY A 184 -2.25 -6.93 -1.35
C GLY A 184 -2.06 -8.44 -1.35
N TYR A 185 -0.96 -8.90 -1.94
CA TYR A 185 -0.60 -10.31 -1.96
C TYR A 185 0.88 -10.50 -1.65
N LEU A 186 1.21 -11.39 -0.71
CA LEU A 186 2.57 -11.83 -0.41
C LEU A 186 2.80 -13.22 -1.00
N LEU A 187 3.82 -13.34 -1.85
CA LEU A 187 4.29 -14.61 -2.39
C LEU A 187 5.34 -15.22 -1.46
N ASP A 188 4.89 -16.01 -0.49
CA ASP A 188 5.70 -16.57 0.61
C ASP A 188 7.04 -17.17 0.18
N LYS A 189 7.07 -17.89 -0.95
CA LYS A 189 8.29 -18.55 -1.46
C LYS A 189 9.41 -17.56 -1.78
N THR A 190 9.05 -16.35 -2.18
CA THR A 190 9.99 -15.33 -2.65
C THR A 190 10.11 -14.16 -1.69
N GLY A 191 9.14 -13.98 -0.79
CA GLY A 191 8.99 -12.74 0.00
C GLY A 191 8.60 -11.52 -0.84
N GLN A 192 8.44 -11.69 -2.16
CA GLN A 192 7.93 -10.66 -3.05
C GLN A 192 6.43 -10.51 -2.85
N GLY A 193 5.92 -9.35 -3.15
CA GLY A 193 4.50 -9.12 -3.06
C GLY A 193 4.10 -7.85 -3.78
N TYR A 194 2.83 -7.60 -3.69
CA TYR A 194 2.14 -6.84 -4.70
C TYR A 194 0.98 -6.06 -4.08
N TRP A 195 0.81 -4.82 -4.50
CA TRP A 195 -0.48 -4.15 -4.41
C TRP A 195 -1.37 -4.61 -5.56
N ILE A 196 -2.67 -4.70 -5.29
CA ILE A 196 -3.69 -5.13 -6.24
C ILE A 196 -4.58 -3.92 -6.57
N PRO A 197 -4.39 -3.29 -7.74
CA PRO A 197 -5.29 -2.24 -8.24
C PRO A 197 -6.70 -2.75 -8.53
N VAL A 198 -7.68 -1.84 -8.69
CA VAL A 198 -9.06 -2.26 -8.96
C VAL A 198 -9.26 -2.88 -10.36
N ASP A 199 -8.35 -2.63 -11.30
CA ASP A 199 -8.34 -3.23 -12.63
C ASP A 199 -7.44 -4.47 -12.73
N ALA A 200 -6.97 -5.00 -11.60
CA ALA A 200 -6.14 -6.20 -11.58
C ALA A 200 -6.91 -7.44 -12.06
N SER A 201 -6.21 -8.32 -12.77
CA SER A 201 -6.71 -9.65 -13.12
C SER A 201 -6.37 -10.67 -12.03
N VAL A 202 -7.22 -11.69 -11.90
CA VAL A 202 -6.92 -12.89 -11.09
C VAL A 202 -6.13 -13.94 -11.86
N THR A 203 -6.10 -13.84 -13.19
CA THR A 203 -5.44 -14.80 -14.09
C THR A 203 -4.10 -14.30 -14.63
N SER A 204 -3.80 -13.01 -14.50
CA SER A 204 -2.50 -12.43 -14.85
C SER A 204 -2.06 -11.38 -13.83
N ALA A 205 -0.76 -11.37 -13.55
CA ALA A 205 -0.10 -10.44 -12.65
C ALA A 205 0.33 -9.12 -13.33
N GLU A 206 0.16 -8.95 -14.64
CA GLU A 206 0.54 -7.73 -15.38
C GLU A 206 -0.11 -6.48 -14.76
N GLY A 207 -1.33 -6.59 -14.25
CA GLY A 207 -2.07 -5.51 -13.59
C GLY A 207 -1.66 -5.23 -12.13
N TRP A 208 -0.74 -6.01 -11.54
CA TRP A 208 -0.32 -5.87 -10.15
C TRP A 208 0.85 -4.89 -10.03
N ILE A 209 1.13 -4.36 -8.84
CA ILE A 209 2.28 -3.45 -8.62
C ILE A 209 3.23 -4.09 -7.62
N SER A 210 4.43 -4.45 -8.07
CA SER A 210 5.43 -5.17 -7.29
C SER A 210 6.13 -4.26 -6.26
N ASN A 211 6.72 -4.85 -5.23
CA ASN A 211 7.57 -4.10 -4.29
C ASN A 211 8.79 -3.44 -4.93
N SER A 212 9.33 -4.05 -5.98
CA SER A 212 10.41 -3.48 -6.78
C SER A 212 9.93 -2.19 -7.42
N ASP A 213 8.77 -2.21 -8.06
CA ASP A 213 8.15 -1.02 -8.65
C ASP A 213 7.83 0.02 -7.58
N ILE A 214 7.24 -0.37 -6.44
CA ILE A 214 6.96 0.54 -5.33
C ILE A 214 8.26 1.21 -4.86
N SER A 215 9.32 0.45 -4.61
CA SER A 215 10.61 1.00 -4.19
C SER A 215 11.20 1.96 -5.23
N HIS A 216 11.08 1.64 -6.53
CA HIS A 216 11.49 2.53 -7.62
C HIS A 216 10.69 3.84 -7.59
N LEU A 217 9.36 3.77 -7.45
CA LEU A 217 8.50 4.95 -7.36
C LEU A 217 8.85 5.82 -6.14
N LEU A 218 9.17 5.21 -4.99
CA LEU A 218 9.64 5.93 -3.81
C LEU A 218 11.01 6.58 -4.03
N SER A 219 11.91 5.90 -4.75
CA SER A 219 13.23 6.41 -5.10
C SER A 219 13.14 7.65 -6.00
N ALA A 220 12.20 7.66 -6.95
CA ALA A 220 11.95 8.79 -7.84
C ALA A 220 11.45 10.05 -7.10
N ILE A 221 10.86 9.91 -5.90
CA ILE A 221 10.42 11.04 -5.07
C ILE A 221 11.60 11.53 -4.24
N ARG A 222 12.25 12.62 -4.69
CA ARG A 222 13.53 13.14 -4.14
C ARG A 222 13.46 13.86 -2.78
N SER A 223 12.30 13.88 -2.12
CA SER A 223 12.11 14.52 -0.80
C SER A 223 12.98 13.90 0.31
N ARG A 224 13.52 14.71 1.24
CA ARG A 224 14.24 14.16 2.41
C ARG A 224 13.32 13.49 3.44
N GLN A 225 12.02 13.73 3.41
CA GLN A 225 11.05 13.22 4.38
C GLN A 225 9.93 12.51 3.62
N LEU A 226 10.03 11.19 3.48
CA LEU A 226 9.03 10.36 2.84
C LEU A 226 8.57 9.26 3.78
N LEU A 227 7.27 9.21 4.05
CA LEU A 227 6.61 8.12 4.74
C LEU A 227 5.60 7.44 3.81
N LEU A 228 5.74 6.14 3.61
CA LEU A 228 4.70 5.29 3.03
C LEU A 228 3.93 4.59 4.16
N VAL A 229 2.66 4.92 4.30
CA VAL A 229 1.71 4.16 5.11
C VAL A 229 1.05 3.13 4.21
N SER A 230 1.13 1.85 4.55
CA SER A 230 0.51 0.80 3.74
C SER A 230 -0.35 -0.10 4.60
N ASP A 231 -1.65 0.00 4.36
CA ASP A 231 -2.69 -0.82 4.96
C ASP A 231 -3.15 -1.91 3.98
N SER A 232 -2.22 -2.82 3.71
CA SER A 232 -2.41 -3.94 2.81
C SER A 232 -1.53 -5.13 3.19
N CYS A 233 -1.98 -6.32 2.77
CA CYS A 233 -1.42 -7.63 3.12
C CYS A 233 -0.07 -7.90 2.47
N PHE A 234 0.98 -7.18 2.85
CA PHE A 234 2.34 -7.32 2.31
C PHE A 234 3.34 -6.28 2.83
N SER A 235 2.83 -5.15 3.31
CA SER A 235 3.54 -3.91 3.64
C SER A 235 4.81 -4.05 4.50
N GLY A 236 4.96 -5.17 5.22
CA GLY A 236 6.12 -5.46 6.07
C GLY A 236 7.40 -5.89 5.35
N THR A 237 7.34 -6.33 4.10
CA THR A 237 8.51 -6.78 3.33
C THR A 237 9.27 -5.63 2.65
N LEU A 238 8.62 -4.47 2.47
CA LEU A 238 9.28 -3.24 2.02
C LEU A 238 10.24 -2.71 3.06
N ALA A 239 9.92 -2.96 4.32
CA ALA A 239 10.70 -2.53 5.45
C ALA A 239 11.77 -3.58 5.73
N GLU A 240 13.03 -3.21 5.56
CA GLU A 240 14.05 -3.90 6.35
C GLU A 240 13.77 -3.60 7.83
N LYS A 241 13.93 -4.61 8.70
CA LYS A 241 13.95 -4.43 10.17
C LYS A 241 15.17 -3.60 10.53
N TYR A 242 15.10 -2.32 10.22
CA TYR A 242 16.12 -1.35 10.53
C TYR A 242 16.07 -1.19 12.04
N GLN A 243 17.03 -1.83 12.72
CA GLN A 243 17.29 -1.50 14.12
C GLN A 243 17.46 0.01 14.16
N MET A 244 16.51 0.70 14.78
CA MET A 244 16.51 2.13 14.98
C MET A 244 17.71 2.50 15.85
N HIS A 245 18.89 2.49 15.24
CA HIS A 245 20.06 3.13 15.78
C HIS A 245 19.73 4.60 15.69
N ARG A 246 19.12 5.14 16.76
CA ARG A 246 19.10 6.60 16.97
C ARG A 246 20.54 7.04 16.77
N VAL A 247 20.80 7.82 15.73
CA VAL A 247 22.10 8.44 15.58
C VAL A 247 22.20 9.39 16.75
N SER A 248 22.99 9.01 17.74
CA SER A 248 23.18 9.79 18.96
C SER A 248 23.70 11.18 18.57
N GLY A 249 23.09 12.21 19.15
CA GLY A 249 23.57 13.59 19.04
C GLY A 249 22.97 14.46 17.93
N LEU A 250 22.05 13.97 17.08
CA LEU A 250 21.31 14.81 16.14
C LEU A 250 19.91 15.16 16.65
N THR A 251 19.52 16.42 16.47
CA THR A 251 18.14 16.89 16.71
C THR A 251 17.19 16.47 15.58
N ALA A 252 15.88 16.52 15.81
CA ALA A 252 14.87 16.23 14.78
C ALA A 252 15.05 17.13 13.53
N ASP A 253 15.30 18.43 13.74
CA ASP A 253 15.54 19.39 12.67
C ASP A 253 16.79 19.05 11.84
N GLU A 254 17.85 18.60 12.48
CA GLU A 254 19.05 18.17 11.78
C GLU A 254 18.84 16.90 10.96
N ILE A 255 18.06 15.94 11.48
CA ILE A 255 17.71 14.73 10.73
C ILE A 255 16.87 15.12 9.51
N MET A 256 15.81 15.93 9.68
CA MET A 256 14.95 16.39 8.58
C MET A 256 15.72 17.13 7.48
N LYS A 257 16.74 17.93 7.86
CA LYS A 257 17.54 18.72 6.90
C LYS A 257 18.69 17.95 6.26
N LYS A 258 19.36 17.05 7.00
CA LYS A 258 20.62 16.41 6.58
C LYS A 258 20.47 14.96 6.12
N LYS A 259 19.35 14.29 6.43
CA LYS A 259 19.16 12.86 6.12
C LYS A 259 17.95 12.66 5.22
N ARG A 260 18.12 11.91 4.14
CA ARG A 260 16.98 11.39 3.38
C ARG A 260 16.39 10.22 4.14
N SER A 261 15.12 10.34 4.50
CA SER A 261 14.39 9.37 5.30
C SER A 261 13.24 8.83 4.45
N VAL A 262 13.38 7.59 4.00
CA VAL A 262 12.31 6.84 3.32
C VAL A 262 11.84 5.74 4.26
N MET A 263 10.69 5.97 4.87
CA MET A 263 10.13 5.14 5.94
C MET A 263 8.85 4.45 5.47
N VAL A 264 8.56 3.28 6.02
CA VAL A 264 7.30 2.56 5.83
C VAL A 264 6.65 2.31 7.18
N LEU A 265 5.36 2.63 7.29
CA LEU A 265 4.47 2.20 8.38
C LEU A 265 3.41 1.27 7.81
N ALA A 266 3.50 0.01 8.17
CA ALA A 266 2.70 -1.08 7.64
C ALA A 266 1.72 -1.60 8.68
N SER A 267 0.50 -1.95 8.28
CA SER A 267 -0.46 -2.57 9.20
C SER A 267 -0.03 -3.97 9.66
N GLY A 268 0.70 -4.70 8.82
CA GLY A 268 1.33 -5.98 9.13
C GLY A 268 0.32 -7.14 9.25
N GLY A 269 0.79 -8.37 9.05
CA GLY A 269 -0.08 -9.56 9.00
C GLY A 269 -0.81 -9.75 7.66
N ASP A 270 -1.36 -10.96 7.48
CA ASP A 270 -1.98 -11.42 6.24
C ASP A 270 -3.30 -10.72 5.89
N GLU A 271 -3.88 -9.95 6.82
CA GLU A 271 -5.01 -9.02 6.64
C GLU A 271 -5.11 -7.99 7.78
N PRO A 272 -5.61 -6.78 7.46
CA PRO A 272 -6.67 -6.21 8.28
C PRO A 272 -7.82 -5.72 7.42
N VAL A 273 -8.76 -6.60 7.09
CA VAL A 273 -10.11 -6.08 6.89
C VAL A 273 -11.03 -7.05 7.59
N SER A 274 -11.13 -6.85 8.90
CA SER A 274 -12.38 -7.21 9.54
C SER A 274 -13.44 -6.39 8.82
N ASP A 275 -14.43 -7.04 8.19
CA ASP A 275 -15.62 -6.36 7.68
C ASP A 275 -16.38 -5.61 8.79
N GLN A 276 -15.94 -5.77 10.05
CA GLN A 276 -16.47 -5.07 11.21
C GLN A 276 -15.67 -3.82 11.60
N GLY A 277 -14.46 -3.62 11.04
CA GLY A 277 -13.62 -2.45 11.27
C GLY A 277 -13.65 -1.92 12.71
N ARG A 278 -13.48 -0.61 12.86
CA ARG A 278 -13.94 0.16 14.01
C ARG A 278 -14.40 1.51 13.51
N GLU A 279 -15.66 1.85 13.77
CA GLU A 279 -16.24 3.13 13.34
C GLU A 279 -16.11 3.40 11.83
N GLY A 280 -16.23 2.36 11.00
CA GLY A 280 -16.12 2.47 9.53
C GLY A 280 -14.68 2.48 9.00
N HIS A 281 -13.69 2.23 9.86
CA HIS A 281 -12.27 2.20 9.50
C HIS A 281 -11.64 0.83 9.72
N SER A 282 -10.54 0.52 9.02
CA SER A 282 -9.73 -0.64 9.38
C SER A 282 -9.19 -0.46 10.82
N ILE A 283 -8.87 -1.55 11.54
CA ILE A 283 -8.33 -1.43 12.91
C ILE A 283 -7.03 -0.63 12.93
N PHE A 284 -6.15 -0.88 11.96
CA PHE A 284 -4.91 -0.12 11.80
C PHE A 284 -5.16 1.36 11.49
N ALA A 285 -6.01 1.66 10.50
CA ALA A 285 -6.35 3.02 10.11
C ALA A 285 -7.02 3.77 11.25
N TRP A 286 -7.91 3.12 12.02
CA TRP A 286 -8.55 3.71 13.18
C TRP A 286 -7.52 4.14 14.23
N HIS A 287 -6.56 3.28 14.59
CA HIS A 287 -5.51 3.65 15.54
C HIS A 287 -4.58 4.73 15.00
N LEU A 288 -4.26 4.72 13.69
CA LEU A 288 -3.51 5.79 13.05
C LEU A 288 -4.26 7.13 13.11
N ILE A 289 -5.57 7.12 12.84
CA ILE A 289 -6.46 8.30 12.96
C ILE A 289 -6.41 8.85 14.38
N GLN A 290 -6.55 8.00 15.41
CA GLN A 290 -6.47 8.46 16.80
C GLN A 290 -5.09 9.03 17.15
N SER A 291 -4.00 8.38 16.71
CA SER A 291 -2.64 8.88 16.91
C SER A 291 -2.44 10.24 16.26
N LEU A 292 -2.90 10.44 15.02
CA LEU A 292 -2.81 11.72 14.32
C LEU A 292 -3.68 12.82 14.96
N LYS A 293 -4.80 12.47 15.60
CA LYS A 293 -5.68 13.42 16.33
C LYS A 293 -5.13 13.89 17.67
N MET A 294 -4.31 13.07 18.34
CA MET A 294 -3.73 13.39 19.64
C MET A 294 -2.32 13.98 19.55
N MET A 295 -1.71 13.91 18.37
CA MET A 295 -0.34 14.38 18.18
C MET A 295 -0.26 15.90 18.21
N ASP A 296 0.74 16.41 18.92
CA ASP A 296 1.10 17.83 18.96
C ASP A 296 2.62 17.99 18.76
N GLY A 297 3.04 19.16 18.28
CA GLY A 297 4.46 19.45 18.04
C GLY A 297 5.14 18.51 17.04
N ILE A 298 6.41 18.19 17.30
CA ILE A 298 7.22 17.29 16.47
C ILE A 298 7.17 15.88 17.06
N THR A 299 6.66 14.92 16.29
CA THR A 299 6.58 13.51 16.69
C THR A 299 7.22 12.61 15.63
N SER A 300 8.07 11.68 16.06
CA SER A 300 8.72 10.74 15.14
C SER A 300 7.76 9.65 14.67
N GLY A 301 7.95 9.14 13.44
CA GLY A 301 7.17 8.02 12.92
C GLY A 301 7.33 6.75 13.76
N SER A 302 8.49 6.56 14.40
CA SER A 302 8.70 5.46 15.35
C SER A 302 7.88 5.59 16.64
N ASP A 303 7.66 6.79 17.15
CA ASP A 303 6.77 7.03 18.29
C ASP A 303 5.29 6.78 17.91
N VAL A 304 4.89 7.19 16.70
CA VAL A 304 3.57 6.89 16.14
C VAL A 304 3.37 5.38 16.02
N TRP A 305 4.33 4.69 15.40
CA TRP A 305 4.30 3.23 15.27
C TRP A 305 4.19 2.55 16.64
N ARG A 306 4.97 2.96 17.64
CA ARG A 306 4.94 2.34 18.97
C ARG A 306 3.55 2.41 19.59
N THR A 307 2.89 3.55 19.46
CA THR A 307 1.51 3.75 19.91
C THR A 307 0.56 2.80 19.18
N ILE A 308 0.60 2.78 17.84
CA ILE A 308 -0.28 1.95 17.01
C ILE A 308 -0.04 0.46 17.29
N TYR A 309 1.22 0.02 17.33
CA TYR A 309 1.64 -1.35 17.61
C TYR A 309 1.06 -1.87 18.92
N GLN A 310 1.17 -1.08 19.99
CA GLN A 310 0.67 -1.45 21.31
C GLN A 310 -0.85 -1.59 21.35
N GLN A 311 -1.59 -0.75 20.62
CA GLN A 311 -3.06 -0.79 20.65
C GLN A 311 -3.62 -1.87 19.71
N VAL A 312 -3.11 -1.95 18.47
CA VAL A 312 -3.54 -2.96 17.49
C VAL A 312 -3.34 -4.38 18.04
N ARG A 313 -2.18 -4.67 18.66
CA ARG A 313 -1.90 -6.01 19.21
C ARG A 313 -2.78 -6.41 20.40
N LYS A 314 -3.42 -5.45 21.08
CA LYS A 314 -4.38 -5.74 22.15
C LYS A 314 -5.74 -6.15 21.57
N GLU A 315 -6.12 -5.56 20.44
CA GLU A 315 -7.45 -5.71 19.86
C GLU A 315 -7.49 -6.79 18.77
N TYR A 316 -6.39 -7.04 18.06
CA TYR A 316 -6.36 -7.92 16.89
C TYR A 316 -5.01 -8.68 16.75
N PRO A 317 -4.98 -9.90 16.18
CA PRO A 317 -3.74 -10.64 15.91
C PRO A 317 -2.99 -10.08 14.68
N GLN A 318 -2.78 -8.77 14.68
CA GLN A 318 -2.04 -8.03 13.67
C GLN A 318 -0.79 -7.44 14.32
N GLU A 319 0.31 -7.41 13.57
CA GLU A 319 1.58 -6.88 14.04
C GLU A 319 2.07 -5.75 13.13
N PRO A 320 1.70 -4.49 13.42
CA PRO A 320 2.16 -3.35 12.65
C PRO A 320 3.67 -3.28 12.57
N GLN A 321 4.21 -2.90 11.41
CA GLN A 321 5.64 -2.83 11.18
C GLN A 321 6.05 -1.41 10.82
N TYR A 322 7.25 -1.03 11.24
CA TYR A 322 7.86 0.23 10.86
C TYR A 322 9.32 0.03 10.58
N GLY A 323 9.79 0.58 9.46
CA GLY A 323 11.17 0.42 9.03
C GLY A 323 11.52 1.31 7.84
N ALA A 324 12.71 1.08 7.30
CA ALA A 324 13.28 1.88 6.23
C ALA A 324 13.26 1.11 4.90
N VAL A 325 13.06 1.85 3.79
CA VAL A 325 13.19 1.30 2.44
C VAL A 325 14.57 1.66 1.90
N LEU A 326 15.56 0.79 2.13
CA LEU A 326 16.95 1.06 1.75
C LEU A 326 17.11 1.18 0.22
N SER A 327 16.41 0.34 -0.53
CA SER A 327 16.41 0.35 -2.00
C SER A 327 15.85 1.65 -2.62
N ALA A 328 15.11 2.45 -1.85
CA ALA A 328 14.58 3.75 -2.27
C ALA A 328 15.47 4.94 -1.86
N GLY A 329 16.70 4.68 -1.39
CA GLY A 329 17.68 5.70 -1.04
C GLY A 329 17.55 6.25 0.38
N HIS A 330 17.01 5.47 1.33
CA HIS A 330 17.04 5.84 2.74
C HIS A 330 18.50 5.99 3.24
N SER A 331 18.79 7.12 3.88
CA SER A 331 20.08 7.40 4.50
C SER A 331 20.14 6.86 5.92
N ARG A 332 21.23 6.18 6.28
CA ARG A 332 21.46 5.68 7.65
C ARG A 332 21.18 6.78 8.70
N GLY A 333 20.29 6.46 9.64
CA GLY A 333 19.89 7.37 10.72
C GLY A 333 18.78 8.36 10.34
N GLY A 334 18.18 8.20 9.18
CA GLY A 334 16.96 8.89 8.81
C GLY A 334 15.79 8.46 9.69
N GLU A 335 14.86 9.38 9.88
CA GLU A 335 13.59 9.19 10.57
C GLU A 335 12.58 10.15 9.94
N TYR A 336 11.33 9.73 9.88
CA TYR A 336 10.26 10.61 9.44
C TYR A 336 9.67 11.34 10.65
N PHE A 337 9.42 12.64 10.51
CA PHE A 337 8.78 13.44 11.56
C PHE A 337 7.48 14.05 11.07
N PHE A 338 6.43 13.86 11.87
CA PHE A 338 5.20 14.62 11.77
C PHE A 338 5.36 15.93 12.55
N THR A 339 4.91 17.02 11.95
CA THR A 339 4.92 18.36 12.55
C THR A 339 3.51 18.93 12.52
N ALA A 340 2.82 18.87 13.65
CA ALA A 340 1.49 19.47 13.81
C ALA A 340 1.57 21.00 13.80
N GLN A 341 0.50 21.66 13.33
CA GLN A 341 0.36 23.12 13.27
C GLN A 341 -0.14 23.72 14.58
#